data_AF-A0A7X8ZUF6-F1
#
_entry.id   AF-A0A7X8ZUF6-F1
#
_cell.length_a   1.000
_cell.length_b   1.000
_cell.length_c   1.000
_cell.angle_alpha   90.00
_cell.angle_beta   90.00
_cell.angle_gamma   90.00
#
_symmetry.space_group_name_H-M   'P 1'
#
loop_
_entity.id
_entity.type
_entity.pdbx_description
1 polymer ?
#
loop_
_entity_poly.entity_id
_entity_poly.type
_entity_poly.pdbx_seq_one_letter_code
_entity_poly.pdbx_strand_id
1 'polypeptide(L)'
;PIIRFDAAMTLAKKHIRRLWYPRPGKGGDIAGRAPHSLDDATFHRLIPNEFWREVVDRINEELPDTLLLAEAFWMMEGYFVRTLGMHRVYNSAFMNMLKNQENRKYRETIKNTLAYEPEILKRFVNFMNNPDEETAIAQFGDGDKYFGVCTLLATMPGLPMFGHGQVEGFREKYGMEYRRAYWDETANRHLVDEHYRRIFPLLKRRHLFSDVEHFELFDLVNDGYVHESAFCYVNGTDTERSLVLYNNQYEMVEGRIKHSAPKLVKNDGGKHTATTSLAESLGLTLSGRRFVIWDSFTDKLTYMTPSLKLFDDGLRVHLWGFETKVILNIREVEDTDGVYAELYERIGDRGIANFEEEIMALRLRPIIEAMENLRSESFFALLSSIFDRTGSSKEERTLLLALGEAYARLTTAYELLHPQTKKVLDHPPRDPDVKAIMENVKRLDTLFSDPEARLFSQSRILLDELGVVVSSAFFLNPFMREETGITEAILLSERLQLCRFYAKKLEEAGFVGDDRIKACQSGAIVVGAHRAYRKGDRPQETLARLLEEERVRTYALVNEYQGVVWFDKERMQELIVLSALSIAMNEPEFEPTAYVKTLFDAQRNASYRLKSLLALPE
;
A
#
# COMPACT_ATOMS: atom_id res chain seq x y z
N PRO A 1 -5.34 -28.00 -20.72
CA PRO A 1 -5.17 -27.30 -22.03
C PRO A 1 -6.18 -26.16 -22.19
N ILE A 2 -5.97 -25.22 -23.12
CA ILE A 2 -6.94 -24.15 -23.42
C ILE A 2 -7.30 -24.23 -24.90
N ILE A 3 -8.59 -24.31 -25.21
CA ILE A 3 -9.11 -24.29 -26.59
C ILE A 3 -10.06 -23.10 -26.74
N ARG A 4 -9.73 -22.21 -27.67
CA ARG A 4 -10.59 -21.10 -28.10
C ARG A 4 -11.23 -21.45 -29.44
N PHE A 5 -12.56 -21.43 -29.48
CA PHE A 5 -13.33 -21.67 -30.69
C PHE A 5 -13.66 -20.34 -31.36
N ASP A 6 -13.11 -20.17 -32.57
CA ASP A 6 -13.39 -19.05 -33.46
C ASP A 6 -14.83 -19.11 -33.98
N ALA A 7 -15.50 -17.95 -34.04
CA ALA A 7 -16.85 -17.80 -34.56
C ALA A 7 -17.83 -18.94 -34.15
N ALA A 8 -17.77 -19.35 -32.88
CA ALA A 8 -18.44 -20.55 -32.39
C ALA A 8 -19.97 -20.50 -32.61
N MET A 9 -20.57 -19.30 -32.57
CA MET A 9 -21.99 -19.10 -32.81
C MET A 9 -22.47 -19.63 -34.17
N THR A 10 -21.60 -19.70 -35.18
CA THR A 10 -21.97 -20.16 -36.54
C THR A 10 -22.40 -21.63 -36.60
N LEU A 11 -21.87 -22.46 -35.69
CA LEU A 11 -22.17 -23.90 -35.62
C LEU A 11 -23.27 -24.25 -34.60
N ALA A 12 -23.89 -23.27 -33.97
CA ALA A 12 -25.12 -23.53 -33.21
C ALA A 12 -26.23 -23.99 -34.16
N LYS A 13 -27.02 -25.00 -33.78
CA LYS A 13 -28.08 -25.60 -34.62
C LYS A 13 -29.04 -24.56 -35.20
N LYS A 14 -29.43 -23.56 -34.41
CA LYS A 14 -30.26 -22.43 -34.89
C LYS A 14 -29.60 -21.65 -36.03
N HIS A 15 -28.29 -21.51 -36.01
CA HIS A 15 -27.52 -20.74 -37.00
C HIS A 15 -27.16 -21.59 -38.21
N ILE A 16 -26.91 -22.89 -38.03
CA ILE A 16 -26.88 -23.85 -39.13
C ILE A 16 -28.21 -23.80 -39.91
N ARG A 17 -29.34 -23.80 -39.19
CA ARG A 17 -30.67 -23.62 -39.77
C ARG A 17 -30.80 -22.32 -40.54
N ARG A 18 -30.35 -21.21 -39.95
CA ARG A 18 -30.52 -19.86 -40.52
C ARG A 18 -29.63 -19.63 -41.75
N LEU A 19 -28.37 -20.07 -41.67
CA LEU A 19 -27.30 -19.74 -42.62
C LEU A 19 -27.10 -20.78 -43.72
N TRP A 20 -27.46 -22.04 -43.50
CA TRP A 20 -27.18 -23.12 -44.45
C TRP A 20 -28.45 -23.79 -45.00
N TYR A 21 -29.44 -24.04 -44.14
CA TYR A 21 -30.65 -24.79 -44.48
C TYR A 21 -31.94 -24.05 -44.09
N PRO A 22 -32.25 -22.90 -44.71
CA PRO A 22 -33.37 -22.05 -44.32
C PRO A 22 -34.71 -22.78 -44.44
N ARG A 23 -35.75 -22.25 -43.79
CA ARG A 23 -37.11 -22.77 -43.97
C ARG A 23 -37.62 -22.44 -45.38
N PRO A 24 -38.33 -23.37 -46.05
CA PRO A 24 -38.97 -23.09 -47.33
C PRO A 24 -39.83 -21.82 -47.26
N GLY A 25 -39.72 -20.96 -48.27
CA GLY A 25 -40.49 -19.71 -48.37
C GLY A 25 -40.00 -18.53 -47.52
N LYS A 26 -38.98 -18.69 -46.66
CA LYS A 26 -38.41 -17.59 -45.85
C LYS A 26 -37.14 -16.95 -46.39
N GLY A 27 -36.63 -17.41 -47.53
CA GLY A 27 -35.45 -16.84 -48.22
C GLY A 27 -34.09 -17.05 -47.54
N GLY A 28 -34.03 -17.22 -46.22
CA GLY A 28 -32.78 -17.30 -45.45
C GLY A 28 -32.01 -15.97 -45.45
N ASP A 29 -30.98 -15.88 -44.60
CA ASP A 29 -30.15 -14.66 -44.52
C ASP A 29 -29.11 -14.58 -45.65
N ILE A 30 -28.90 -15.68 -46.38
CA ILE A 30 -27.95 -15.78 -47.49
C ILE A 30 -28.74 -16.17 -48.75
N ALA A 31 -28.80 -15.26 -49.72
CA ALA A 31 -29.63 -15.40 -50.92
C ALA A 31 -29.38 -16.73 -51.69
N GLY A 32 -28.13 -17.18 -51.76
CA GLY A 32 -27.76 -18.45 -52.43
C GLY A 32 -28.21 -19.73 -51.72
N ARG A 33 -28.83 -19.65 -50.53
CA ARG A 33 -29.19 -20.81 -49.71
C ARG A 33 -30.63 -21.26 -49.87
N ALA A 34 -31.48 -20.48 -50.54
CA ALA A 34 -32.88 -20.83 -50.77
C ALA A 34 -33.08 -22.22 -51.43
N PRO A 35 -32.26 -22.66 -52.41
CA PRO A 35 -32.40 -24.00 -53.00
C PRO A 35 -32.11 -25.15 -52.03
N HIS A 36 -31.42 -24.89 -50.92
CA HIS A 36 -31.06 -25.88 -49.91
C HIS A 36 -32.02 -25.87 -48.70
N SER A 37 -33.22 -25.30 -48.87
CA SER A 37 -34.20 -25.23 -47.78
C SER A 37 -34.66 -26.62 -47.32
N LEU A 38 -34.85 -26.77 -46.01
CA LEU A 38 -35.33 -28.02 -45.40
C LEU A 38 -36.55 -27.73 -44.51
N ASP A 39 -37.55 -28.61 -44.50
CA ASP A 39 -38.64 -28.53 -43.52
C ASP A 39 -38.13 -28.82 -42.08
N ASP A 40 -38.96 -28.54 -41.08
CA ASP A 40 -38.58 -28.70 -39.66
C ASP A 40 -38.35 -30.16 -39.25
N ALA A 41 -39.16 -31.11 -39.74
CA ALA A 41 -38.99 -32.51 -39.39
C ALA A 41 -37.70 -33.09 -40.00
N THR A 42 -37.44 -32.80 -41.27
CA THR A 42 -36.23 -33.25 -41.96
C THR A 42 -34.97 -32.67 -41.33
N PHE A 43 -34.96 -31.36 -41.02
CA PHE A 43 -33.81 -30.73 -40.39
C PHE A 43 -33.52 -31.29 -38.99
N HIS A 44 -34.54 -31.43 -38.15
CA HIS A 44 -34.35 -31.96 -36.80
C HIS A 44 -33.95 -33.44 -36.80
N ARG A 45 -34.32 -34.22 -37.82
CA ARG A 45 -33.83 -35.58 -38.00
C ARG A 45 -32.36 -35.61 -38.42
N LEU A 46 -31.94 -34.71 -39.32
CA LEU A 46 -30.56 -34.69 -39.83
C LEU A 46 -29.56 -34.08 -38.85
N ILE A 47 -30.00 -33.11 -38.03
CA ILE A 47 -29.20 -32.47 -36.99
C ILE A 47 -29.96 -32.64 -35.67
N PRO A 48 -29.92 -33.84 -35.06
CA PRO A 48 -30.71 -34.14 -33.86
C PRO A 48 -30.20 -33.37 -32.64
N ASN A 49 -28.88 -33.30 -32.47
CA ASN A 49 -28.24 -32.69 -31.30
C ASN A 49 -27.64 -31.32 -31.63
N GLU A 50 -27.19 -30.63 -30.59
CA GLU A 50 -26.35 -29.45 -30.73
C GLU A 50 -24.88 -29.85 -30.85
N PHE A 51 -24.21 -29.39 -31.90
CA PHE A 51 -22.81 -29.71 -32.16
C PHE A 51 -21.90 -29.39 -30.97
N TRP A 52 -22.03 -28.18 -30.40
CA TRP A 52 -21.22 -27.77 -29.26
C TRP A 52 -21.49 -28.55 -27.99
N ARG A 53 -22.70 -29.08 -27.83
CA ARG A 53 -23.02 -29.95 -26.70
C ARG A 53 -22.23 -31.25 -26.80
N GLU A 54 -22.21 -31.87 -27.98
CA GLU A 54 -21.41 -33.07 -28.23
C GLU A 54 -19.90 -32.82 -28.02
N VAL A 55 -19.39 -31.67 -28.46
CA VAL A 55 -17.98 -31.29 -28.24
C VAL A 55 -17.67 -31.14 -26.75
N VAL A 56 -18.51 -30.42 -25.99
CA VAL A 56 -18.31 -30.21 -24.56
C VAL A 56 -18.38 -31.53 -23.79
N ASP A 57 -19.39 -32.35 -24.06
CA ASP A 57 -19.59 -33.62 -23.36
C ASP A 57 -18.39 -34.56 -23.63
N ARG A 58 -17.93 -34.64 -24.88
CA ARG A 58 -16.75 -35.42 -25.25
C ARG A 58 -15.47 -34.91 -24.60
N ILE A 59 -15.25 -33.59 -24.54
CA ILE A 59 -14.08 -33.02 -23.86
C ILE A 59 -14.13 -33.30 -22.35
N ASN A 60 -15.31 -33.24 -21.73
CA ASN A 60 -15.44 -33.56 -20.30
C ASN A 60 -15.11 -35.03 -20.01
N GLU A 61 -15.41 -35.95 -20.93
CA GLU A 61 -15.08 -37.37 -20.79
C GLU A 61 -13.61 -37.67 -21.10
N GLU A 62 -13.09 -37.13 -22.21
CA GLU A 62 -11.75 -37.48 -22.72
C GLU A 62 -10.63 -36.59 -22.15
N LEU A 63 -10.92 -35.33 -21.84
CA LEU A 63 -9.94 -34.29 -21.45
C LEU A 63 -10.51 -33.28 -20.42
N PRO A 64 -10.97 -33.72 -19.24
CA PRO A 64 -11.72 -32.90 -18.27
C PRO A 64 -10.98 -31.63 -17.79
N ASP A 65 -9.65 -31.62 -17.83
CA ASP A 65 -8.82 -30.46 -17.44
C ASP A 65 -8.64 -29.43 -18.58
N THR A 66 -9.52 -29.44 -19.58
CA THR A 66 -9.47 -28.54 -20.74
C THR A 66 -10.45 -27.38 -20.60
N LEU A 67 -9.91 -26.16 -20.57
CA LEU A 67 -10.71 -24.94 -20.58
C LEU A 67 -11.18 -24.63 -22.00
N LEU A 68 -12.48 -24.40 -22.16
CA LEU A 68 -13.11 -24.11 -23.45
C LEU A 68 -13.64 -22.68 -23.48
N LEU A 69 -13.20 -21.90 -24.47
CA LEU A 69 -13.62 -20.51 -24.67
C LEU A 69 -14.36 -20.43 -26.00
N ALA A 70 -15.63 -19.98 -25.97
CA ALA A 70 -16.36 -19.67 -27.18
C ALA A 70 -16.25 -18.18 -27.52
N GLU A 71 -15.81 -17.88 -28.73
CA GLU A 71 -16.19 -16.62 -29.35
C GLU A 71 -17.62 -16.74 -29.87
N ALA A 72 -18.58 -16.24 -29.09
CA ALA A 72 -19.98 -16.18 -29.48
C ALA A 72 -20.46 -14.72 -29.42
N PHE A 73 -21.16 -14.28 -30.45
CA PHE A 73 -21.81 -12.97 -30.51
C PHE A 73 -23.32 -13.15 -30.74
N TRP A 74 -24.04 -12.04 -30.86
CA TRP A 74 -25.48 -11.98 -31.16
C TRP A 74 -26.40 -12.42 -30.01
N MET A 75 -26.07 -12.02 -28.77
CA MET A 75 -26.87 -12.29 -27.57
C MET A 75 -27.00 -13.79 -27.25
N MET A 76 -26.02 -14.60 -27.67
CA MET A 76 -25.98 -16.06 -27.48
C MET A 76 -25.10 -16.48 -26.30
N GLU A 77 -24.48 -15.54 -25.59
CA GLU A 77 -23.49 -15.81 -24.54
C GLU A 77 -24.11 -16.68 -23.44
N GLY A 78 -25.32 -16.33 -22.99
CA GLY A 78 -26.08 -17.13 -22.03
C GLY A 78 -26.44 -18.53 -22.54
N TYR A 79 -26.70 -18.68 -23.85
CA TYR A 79 -26.97 -19.98 -24.47
C TYR A 79 -25.72 -20.87 -24.45
N PHE A 80 -24.56 -20.34 -24.85
CA PHE A 80 -23.29 -21.08 -24.84
C PHE A 80 -22.86 -21.51 -23.44
N VAL A 81 -23.07 -20.65 -22.45
CA VAL A 81 -22.67 -20.93 -21.08
C VAL A 81 -23.61 -21.93 -20.40
N ARG A 82 -24.93 -21.68 -20.46
CA ARG A 82 -25.91 -22.47 -19.70
C ARG A 82 -26.35 -23.72 -20.44
N THR A 83 -26.74 -23.57 -21.70
CA THR A 83 -27.31 -24.65 -22.51
C THR A 83 -26.23 -25.40 -23.28
N LEU A 84 -25.15 -24.69 -23.64
CA LEU A 84 -23.90 -25.12 -24.30
C LEU A 84 -22.93 -25.88 -23.40
N GLY A 85 -22.87 -25.46 -22.12
CA GLY A 85 -21.90 -26.00 -21.16
C GLY A 85 -20.49 -25.46 -21.38
N MET A 86 -20.33 -24.44 -22.22
CA MET A 86 -19.05 -23.80 -22.46
C MET A 86 -18.52 -23.18 -21.16
N HIS A 87 -17.23 -23.37 -20.88
CA HIS A 87 -16.61 -22.88 -19.66
C HIS A 87 -16.53 -21.35 -19.63
N ARG A 88 -16.24 -20.73 -20.78
CA ARG A 88 -16.09 -19.29 -20.94
C ARG A 88 -16.65 -18.83 -22.29
N VAL A 89 -17.12 -17.59 -22.35
CA VAL A 89 -17.64 -16.97 -23.57
C VAL A 89 -17.23 -15.51 -23.68
N TYR A 90 -16.92 -15.05 -24.89
CA TYR A 90 -16.53 -13.67 -25.15
C TYR A 90 -17.68 -12.70 -24.82
N ASN A 91 -17.34 -11.54 -24.28
CA ASN A 91 -18.28 -10.47 -23.96
C ASN A 91 -17.89 -9.18 -24.69
N SER A 92 -18.30 -9.04 -25.95
CA SER A 92 -18.03 -7.82 -26.73
C SER A 92 -18.85 -6.60 -26.26
N ALA A 93 -19.89 -6.82 -25.46
CA ALA A 93 -20.64 -5.71 -24.84
C ALA A 93 -19.76 -4.89 -23.90
N PHE A 94 -18.80 -5.52 -23.21
CA PHE A 94 -17.81 -4.83 -22.37
C PHE A 94 -17.09 -3.73 -23.17
N MET A 95 -16.44 -4.12 -24.27
CA MET A 95 -15.69 -3.19 -25.10
C MET A 95 -16.61 -2.14 -25.75
N ASN A 96 -17.64 -2.59 -26.47
CA ASN A 96 -18.47 -1.73 -27.30
C ASN A 96 -19.24 -0.70 -26.49
N MET A 97 -19.88 -1.12 -25.40
CA MET A 97 -20.71 -0.20 -24.61
C MET A 97 -19.85 0.76 -23.80
N LEU A 98 -18.72 0.33 -23.23
CA LEU A 98 -17.84 1.23 -22.48
C LEU A 98 -17.13 2.24 -23.39
N LYS A 99 -16.71 1.82 -24.58
CA LYS A 99 -16.17 2.71 -25.62
C LYS A 99 -17.16 3.81 -25.99
N ASN A 100 -18.40 3.43 -26.29
CA ASN A 100 -19.44 4.34 -26.76
C ASN A 100 -20.19 5.05 -25.61
N GLN A 101 -19.77 4.85 -24.35
CA GLN A 101 -20.44 5.38 -23.16
C GLN A 101 -21.93 5.01 -23.08
N GLU A 102 -22.30 3.83 -23.60
CA GLU A 102 -23.64 3.24 -23.44
C GLU A 102 -23.81 2.66 -22.03
N ASN A 103 -23.45 3.45 -21.02
CA ASN A 103 -23.21 3.00 -19.65
C ASN A 103 -24.45 2.33 -19.04
N ARG A 104 -25.63 2.93 -19.23
CA ARG A 104 -26.92 2.36 -18.81
C ARG A 104 -27.15 0.96 -19.38
N LYS A 105 -26.93 0.74 -20.69
CA LYS A 105 -27.12 -0.57 -21.33
C LYS A 105 -26.20 -1.62 -20.74
N TYR A 106 -24.94 -1.24 -20.48
CA TYR A 106 -23.96 -2.17 -19.90
C TYR A 106 -24.31 -2.50 -18.44
N ARG A 107 -24.68 -1.50 -17.65
CA ARG A 107 -25.14 -1.70 -16.25
C ARG A 107 -26.39 -2.57 -16.18
N GLU A 108 -27.38 -2.31 -17.04
CA GLU A 108 -28.58 -3.15 -17.17
C GLU A 108 -28.22 -4.61 -17.51
N THR A 109 -27.25 -4.81 -18.41
CA THR A 109 -26.77 -6.17 -18.75
C THR A 109 -26.20 -6.90 -17.53
N ILE A 110 -25.40 -6.21 -16.70
CA ILE A 110 -24.86 -6.79 -15.45
C ILE A 110 -26.00 -7.06 -14.46
N LYS A 111 -26.88 -6.08 -14.20
CA LYS A 111 -28.01 -6.22 -13.26
C LYS A 111 -28.94 -7.37 -13.65
N ASN A 112 -29.31 -7.47 -14.92
CA ASN A 112 -30.15 -8.54 -15.43
C ASN A 112 -29.48 -9.91 -15.28
N THR A 113 -28.16 -9.97 -15.48
CA THR A 113 -27.38 -11.19 -15.25
C THR A 113 -27.39 -11.59 -13.77
N LEU A 114 -27.17 -10.63 -12.85
CA LEU A 114 -27.22 -10.87 -11.41
C LEU A 114 -28.60 -11.31 -10.93
N ALA A 115 -29.68 -10.70 -11.41
CA ALA A 115 -31.04 -11.07 -11.02
C ALA A 115 -31.47 -12.44 -11.59
N TYR A 116 -30.88 -12.89 -12.70
CA TYR A 116 -31.27 -14.12 -13.39
C TYR A 116 -30.37 -15.34 -13.07
N GLU A 117 -29.05 -15.20 -13.19
CA GLU A 117 -28.05 -16.23 -12.86
C GLU A 117 -26.65 -15.60 -12.75
N PRO A 118 -26.23 -15.18 -11.53
CA PRO A 118 -24.95 -14.50 -11.28
C PRO A 118 -23.73 -15.27 -11.81
N GLU A 119 -23.77 -16.60 -11.77
CA GLU A 119 -22.69 -17.50 -12.21
C GLU A 119 -22.26 -17.29 -13.68
N ILE A 120 -23.11 -16.67 -14.51
CA ILE A 120 -22.77 -16.30 -15.88
C ILE A 120 -21.66 -15.23 -15.90
N LEU A 121 -21.68 -14.27 -14.98
CA LEU A 121 -20.78 -13.12 -14.99
C LEU A 121 -19.31 -13.55 -14.93
N LYS A 122 -18.97 -14.53 -14.08
CA LYS A 122 -17.62 -15.09 -14.00
C LYS A 122 -17.21 -16.00 -15.16
N ARG A 123 -18.14 -16.26 -16.08
CA ARG A 123 -17.86 -17.01 -17.32
C ARG A 123 -17.58 -16.10 -18.51
N PHE A 124 -17.74 -14.79 -18.38
CA PHE A 124 -17.37 -13.87 -19.43
C PHE A 124 -15.86 -13.73 -19.59
N VAL A 125 -15.44 -13.61 -20.84
CA VAL A 125 -14.12 -13.14 -21.24
C VAL A 125 -14.29 -11.70 -21.70
N ASN A 126 -13.89 -10.77 -20.83
CA ASN A 126 -13.93 -9.34 -21.12
C ASN A 126 -12.63 -8.95 -21.81
N PHE A 127 -12.69 -7.99 -22.72
CA PHE A 127 -11.53 -7.48 -23.45
C PHE A 127 -11.76 -6.03 -23.88
N MET A 128 -10.68 -5.28 -24.10
CA MET A 128 -10.72 -3.93 -24.68
C MET A 128 -10.42 -3.93 -26.18
N ASN A 129 -9.73 -4.95 -26.65
CA ASN A 129 -9.52 -5.22 -28.07
C ASN A 129 -9.22 -6.71 -28.27
N ASN A 130 -9.32 -7.13 -29.52
CA ASN A 130 -8.87 -8.43 -30.01
C ASN A 130 -8.37 -8.23 -31.46
N PRO A 131 -7.88 -9.26 -32.16
CA PRO A 131 -7.41 -9.15 -33.55
C PRO A 131 -8.44 -8.63 -34.56
N ASP A 132 -9.74 -8.85 -34.31
CA ASP A 132 -10.83 -8.45 -35.21
C ASP A 132 -11.31 -7.01 -34.97
N GLU A 133 -10.97 -6.43 -33.82
CA GLU A 133 -11.37 -5.09 -33.37
C GLU A 133 -10.23 -4.07 -33.52
N GLU A 134 -10.56 -2.78 -33.47
CA GLU A 134 -9.55 -1.71 -33.41
C GLU A 134 -8.67 -1.84 -32.16
N THR A 135 -7.43 -1.33 -32.21
CA THR A 135 -6.52 -1.39 -31.07
C THR A 135 -7.09 -0.64 -29.86
N ALA A 136 -6.77 -1.08 -28.64
CA ALA A 136 -7.31 -0.46 -27.42
C ALA A 136 -6.96 1.03 -27.34
N ILE A 137 -5.76 1.43 -27.76
CA ILE A 137 -5.34 2.83 -27.80
C ILE A 137 -6.15 3.65 -28.82
N ALA A 138 -6.48 3.09 -29.99
CA ALA A 138 -7.34 3.77 -30.97
C ALA A 138 -8.78 3.93 -30.46
N GLN A 139 -9.26 2.98 -29.66
CA GLN A 139 -10.64 2.98 -29.16
C GLN A 139 -10.83 3.82 -27.89
N PHE A 140 -9.85 3.85 -26.99
CA PHE A 140 -9.97 4.45 -25.66
C PHE A 140 -8.97 5.58 -25.39
N GLY A 141 -8.02 5.81 -26.29
CA GLY A 141 -6.89 6.73 -26.07
C GLY A 141 -5.81 6.14 -25.17
N ASP A 142 -4.97 7.01 -24.63
CA ASP A 142 -3.85 6.70 -23.71
C ASP A 142 -4.00 7.37 -22.34
N GLY A 143 -5.15 8.01 -22.08
CA GLY A 143 -5.45 8.72 -20.84
C GLY A 143 -6.36 7.95 -19.87
N ASP A 144 -7.08 8.69 -19.01
CA ASP A 144 -7.84 8.10 -17.91
C ASP A 144 -8.99 7.20 -18.34
N LYS A 145 -9.62 7.44 -19.50
CA LYS A 145 -10.66 6.54 -20.03
C LYS A 145 -10.10 5.14 -20.29
N TYR A 146 -8.90 5.06 -20.89
CA TYR A 146 -8.23 3.79 -21.13
C TYR A 146 -7.98 3.05 -19.81
N PHE A 147 -7.34 3.71 -18.84
CA PHE A 147 -7.02 3.08 -17.56
C PHE A 147 -8.26 2.81 -16.70
N GLY A 148 -9.32 3.59 -16.87
CA GLY A 148 -10.61 3.39 -16.26
C GLY A 148 -11.28 2.09 -16.69
N VAL A 149 -11.38 1.89 -18.02
CA VAL A 149 -11.90 0.66 -18.60
C VAL A 149 -10.97 -0.53 -18.34
N CYS A 150 -9.65 -0.32 -18.36
CA CYS A 150 -8.67 -1.36 -18.02
C CYS A 150 -8.74 -1.77 -16.54
N THR A 151 -9.08 -0.83 -15.64
CA THR A 151 -9.37 -1.13 -14.23
C THR A 151 -10.60 -2.03 -14.14
N LEU A 152 -11.71 -1.68 -14.80
CA LEU A 152 -12.89 -2.56 -14.86
C LEU A 152 -12.56 -3.94 -15.44
N LEU A 153 -11.71 -4.01 -16.48
CA LEU A 153 -11.27 -5.28 -17.06
C LEU A 153 -10.56 -6.14 -16.01
N ALA A 154 -9.66 -5.52 -15.22
CA ALA A 154 -8.93 -6.19 -14.16
C ALA A 154 -9.80 -6.56 -12.95
N THR A 155 -10.85 -5.80 -12.62
CA THR A 155 -11.58 -5.95 -11.36
C THR A 155 -13.01 -6.50 -11.47
N MET A 156 -13.54 -6.69 -12.68
CA MET A 156 -14.82 -7.38 -12.90
C MET A 156 -14.67 -8.92 -12.80
N PRO A 157 -15.75 -9.64 -12.41
CA PRO A 157 -15.77 -11.10 -12.47
C PRO A 157 -15.50 -11.63 -13.88
N GLY A 158 -14.90 -12.82 -13.93
CA GLY A 158 -14.55 -13.49 -15.18
C GLY A 158 -13.10 -13.32 -15.57
N LEU A 159 -12.83 -13.57 -16.85
CA LEU A 159 -11.47 -13.62 -17.40
C LEU A 159 -11.15 -12.31 -18.14
N PRO A 160 -10.13 -11.54 -17.72
CA PRO A 160 -9.63 -10.45 -18.52
C PRO A 160 -8.74 -10.98 -19.64
N MET A 161 -8.96 -10.49 -20.86
CA MET A 161 -8.09 -10.76 -22.00
C MET A 161 -7.48 -9.44 -22.50
N PHE A 162 -6.15 -9.41 -22.57
CA PHE A 162 -5.39 -8.30 -23.12
C PHE A 162 -5.00 -8.61 -24.56
N GLY A 163 -5.30 -7.69 -25.47
CA GLY A 163 -4.89 -7.82 -26.87
C GLY A 163 -3.39 -7.63 -27.03
N HIS A 164 -2.84 -8.18 -28.12
CA HIS A 164 -1.45 -7.91 -28.49
C HIS A 164 -1.22 -6.39 -28.66
N GLY A 165 -0.09 -5.90 -28.16
CA GLY A 165 0.27 -4.48 -28.22
C GLY A 165 -0.53 -3.56 -27.31
N GLN A 166 -1.50 -4.07 -26.53
CA GLN A 166 -2.35 -3.25 -25.67
C GLN A 166 -1.54 -2.54 -24.55
N VAL A 167 -0.57 -3.23 -23.95
CA VAL A 167 0.27 -2.69 -22.86
C VAL A 167 1.28 -1.69 -23.41
N GLU A 168 1.86 -2.00 -24.57
CA GLU A 168 2.84 -1.18 -25.27
C GLU A 168 2.22 0.04 -25.96
N GLY A 169 0.90 0.02 -26.21
CA GLY A 169 0.18 1.09 -26.89
C GLY A 169 0.35 1.07 -28.41
N PHE A 170 0.58 -0.11 -28.99
CA PHE A 170 0.69 -0.27 -30.44
C PHE A 170 -0.64 0.06 -31.14
N ARG A 171 -0.53 0.74 -32.27
CA ARG A 171 -1.64 1.23 -33.08
C ARG A 171 -1.91 0.33 -34.28
N GLU A 172 -0.94 -0.47 -34.74
CA GLU A 172 -1.16 -1.43 -35.81
C GLU A 172 -2.17 -2.50 -35.35
N LYS A 173 -3.23 -2.69 -36.15
CA LYS A 173 -4.20 -3.77 -35.96
C LYS A 173 -3.69 -5.01 -36.69
N TYR A 174 -3.68 -6.14 -35.99
CA TYR A 174 -3.19 -7.42 -36.51
C TYR A 174 -4.35 -8.36 -36.83
N GLY A 175 -4.97 -8.17 -38.00
CA GLY A 175 -6.02 -9.07 -38.51
C GLY A 175 -5.47 -10.39 -39.04
N MET A 176 -6.37 -11.30 -39.44
CA MET A 176 -6.03 -12.63 -39.97
C MET A 176 -5.20 -12.59 -41.27
N GLU A 177 -5.17 -11.45 -41.97
CA GLU A 177 -4.40 -11.21 -43.18
C GLU A 177 -2.90 -10.91 -42.92
N TYR A 178 -2.52 -10.65 -41.67
CA TYR A 178 -1.16 -10.27 -41.30
C TYR A 178 -0.27 -11.50 -41.09
N ARG A 179 0.95 -11.47 -41.66
CA ARG A 179 2.00 -12.49 -41.44
C ARG A 179 3.17 -11.98 -40.60
N ARG A 180 3.26 -10.67 -40.41
CA ARG A 180 4.26 -9.92 -39.65
C ARG A 180 3.72 -8.52 -39.40
N ALA A 181 4.34 -7.79 -38.47
CA ALA A 181 4.14 -6.35 -38.34
C ALA A 181 4.64 -5.61 -39.60
N TYR A 182 3.92 -4.59 -40.03
CA TYR A 182 4.35 -3.68 -41.08
C TYR A 182 4.83 -2.35 -40.52
N TRP A 183 4.44 -2.00 -39.30
CA TRP A 183 4.88 -0.79 -38.63
C TRP A 183 6.02 -1.12 -37.68
N ASP A 184 7.05 -0.25 -37.66
CA ASP A 184 8.13 -0.31 -36.69
C ASP A 184 7.75 0.57 -35.49
N GLU A 185 6.84 0.05 -34.65
CA GLU A 185 6.32 0.77 -33.49
C GLU A 185 7.24 0.63 -32.28
N THR A 186 7.42 1.72 -31.54
CA THR A 186 8.11 1.70 -30.25
C THR A 186 7.09 1.78 -29.13
N ALA A 187 7.32 1.03 -28.05
CA ALA A 187 6.41 1.01 -26.91
C ALA A 187 6.28 2.40 -26.28
N ASN A 188 5.05 2.83 -26.02
CA ASN A 188 4.77 4.03 -25.25
C ASN A 188 5.15 3.79 -23.78
N ARG A 189 6.31 4.32 -23.36
CA ARG A 189 6.85 4.14 -22.01
C ARG A 189 5.88 4.59 -20.92
N HIS A 190 5.21 5.73 -21.11
CA HIS A 190 4.22 6.21 -20.15
C HIS A 190 3.07 5.21 -19.97
N LEU A 191 2.53 4.68 -21.06
CA LEU A 191 1.45 3.69 -20.99
C LEU A 191 1.89 2.42 -20.26
N VAL A 192 3.11 1.93 -20.55
CA VAL A 192 3.69 0.76 -19.89
C VAL A 192 3.86 1.02 -18.39
N ASP A 193 4.46 2.14 -18.00
CA ASP A 193 4.70 2.49 -16.59
C ASP A 193 3.37 2.62 -15.82
N GLU A 194 2.34 3.20 -16.45
CA GLU A 194 1.01 3.29 -15.87
C GLU A 194 0.31 1.93 -15.74
N HIS A 195 0.57 0.95 -16.61
CA HIS A 195 0.13 -0.43 -16.39
C HIS A 195 0.78 -1.06 -15.16
N TYR A 196 2.10 -0.87 -14.99
CA TYR A 196 2.82 -1.33 -13.80
C TYR A 196 2.30 -0.67 -12.53
N ARG A 197 1.92 0.61 -12.60
CA ARG A 197 1.42 1.38 -11.46
C ARG A 197 -0.04 1.11 -11.12
N ARG A 198 -0.93 1.08 -12.12
CA ARG A 198 -2.41 1.07 -11.94
C ARG A 198 -3.05 -0.30 -12.13
N ILE A 199 -2.54 -1.15 -13.03
CA ILE A 199 -3.27 -2.34 -13.49
C ILE A 199 -2.65 -3.64 -12.97
N PHE A 200 -1.35 -3.84 -13.14
CA PHE A 200 -0.69 -5.10 -12.76
C PHE A 200 -0.79 -5.43 -11.27
N PRO A 201 -0.75 -4.47 -10.33
CA PRO A 201 -1.00 -4.76 -8.92
C PRO A 201 -2.41 -5.32 -8.67
N LEU A 202 -3.42 -4.86 -9.44
CA LEU A 202 -4.78 -5.39 -9.37
C LEU A 202 -4.87 -6.79 -9.99
N LEU A 203 -4.13 -7.04 -11.08
CA LEU A 203 -4.03 -8.39 -11.67
C LEU A 203 -3.37 -9.40 -10.71
N LYS A 204 -2.35 -8.99 -9.94
CA LYS A 204 -1.78 -9.85 -8.88
C LYS A 204 -2.79 -10.20 -7.78
N ARG A 205 -3.85 -9.40 -7.63
CA ARG A 205 -4.95 -9.60 -6.68
C ARG A 205 -6.22 -10.15 -7.35
N ARG A 206 -6.13 -10.81 -8.53
CA ARG A 206 -7.33 -11.29 -9.25
C ARG A 206 -8.25 -12.21 -8.45
N HIS A 207 -7.73 -12.90 -7.44
CA HIS A 207 -8.53 -13.73 -6.55
C HIS A 207 -9.64 -12.95 -5.80
N LEU A 208 -9.48 -11.63 -5.59
CA LEU A 208 -10.52 -10.76 -5.02
C LEU A 208 -11.64 -10.43 -6.01
N PHE A 209 -11.39 -10.58 -7.30
CA PHE A 209 -12.22 -10.00 -8.35
C PHE A 209 -12.85 -11.05 -9.28
N SER A 210 -12.31 -12.28 -9.33
CA SER A 210 -12.65 -13.26 -10.37
C SER A 210 -14.01 -13.93 -10.17
N ASP A 211 -14.45 -14.10 -8.93
CA ASP A 211 -15.71 -14.75 -8.60
C ASP A 211 -16.87 -13.75 -8.48
N VAL A 212 -18.09 -14.27 -8.38
CA VAL A 212 -19.34 -13.52 -8.27
C VAL A 212 -19.99 -13.65 -6.90
N GLU A 213 -19.50 -14.55 -6.05
CA GLU A 213 -20.07 -14.84 -4.73
C GLU A 213 -20.26 -13.57 -3.88
N HIS A 214 -19.19 -12.79 -3.71
CA HIS A 214 -19.22 -11.51 -2.98
C HIS A 214 -19.36 -10.28 -3.90
N PHE A 215 -19.68 -10.49 -5.18
CA PHE A 215 -19.86 -9.38 -6.12
C PHE A 215 -21.22 -8.71 -5.93
N GLU A 216 -21.21 -7.45 -5.49
CA GLU A 216 -22.39 -6.61 -5.27
C GLU A 216 -22.25 -5.31 -6.06
N LEU A 217 -23.17 -5.06 -7.01
CA LEU A 217 -23.19 -3.85 -7.83
C LEU A 217 -24.12 -2.81 -7.19
N PHE A 218 -23.69 -1.55 -7.09
CA PHE A 218 -24.46 -0.45 -6.49
C PHE A 218 -24.83 0.61 -7.52
N ASP A 219 -25.99 1.24 -7.31
CA ASP A 219 -26.35 2.49 -7.96
C ASP A 219 -25.74 3.67 -7.21
N LEU A 220 -25.04 4.57 -7.92
CA LEU A 220 -24.70 5.88 -7.38
C LEU A 220 -25.93 6.78 -7.52
N VAL A 221 -26.56 7.10 -6.39
CA VAL A 221 -27.82 7.85 -6.36
C VAL A 221 -27.61 9.26 -5.85
N ASN A 222 -28.15 10.24 -6.55
CA ASN A 222 -28.22 11.63 -6.11
C ASN A 222 -29.63 12.18 -6.36
N ASP A 223 -30.29 12.70 -5.33
CA ASP A 223 -31.68 13.21 -5.40
C ASP A 223 -32.68 12.27 -6.11
N GLY A 224 -32.53 10.95 -5.92
CA GLY A 224 -33.37 9.92 -6.53
C GLY A 224 -33.00 9.55 -7.97
N TYR A 225 -32.01 10.22 -8.58
CA TYR A 225 -31.49 9.90 -9.90
C TYR A 225 -30.27 8.99 -9.82
N VAL A 226 -30.18 8.03 -10.74
CA VAL A 226 -29.04 7.12 -10.85
C VAL A 226 -28.04 7.70 -11.85
N HIS A 227 -26.78 7.85 -11.42
CA HIS A 227 -25.68 8.19 -12.31
C HIS A 227 -25.24 6.96 -13.10
N GLU A 228 -25.77 6.80 -14.31
CA GLU A 228 -25.53 5.62 -15.14
C GLU A 228 -24.08 5.46 -15.59
N SER A 229 -23.26 6.52 -15.59
CA SER A 229 -21.82 6.42 -15.87
C SER A 229 -21.01 5.80 -14.72
N ALA A 230 -21.57 5.74 -13.51
CA ALA A 230 -20.89 5.26 -12.33
C ALA A 230 -21.02 3.74 -12.18
N PHE A 231 -19.87 3.07 -12.18
CA PHE A 231 -19.72 1.66 -11.85
C PHE A 231 -19.16 1.57 -10.44
N CYS A 232 -20.01 1.17 -9.49
CA CYS A 232 -19.67 1.03 -8.08
C CYS A 232 -19.94 -0.41 -7.65
N TYR A 233 -18.93 -1.17 -7.24
CA TYR A 233 -19.16 -2.55 -6.80
C TYR A 233 -18.17 -3.00 -5.75
N VAL A 234 -18.66 -3.88 -4.87
CA VAL A 234 -17.86 -4.64 -3.93
C VAL A 234 -17.58 -6.02 -4.52
N ASN A 235 -16.39 -6.55 -4.31
CA ASN A 235 -16.08 -7.96 -4.51
C ASN A 235 -14.98 -8.42 -3.55
N GLY A 236 -14.79 -9.72 -3.41
CA GLY A 236 -13.74 -10.26 -2.57
C GLY A 236 -13.85 -11.75 -2.33
N THR A 237 -13.21 -12.16 -1.24
CA THR A 237 -13.31 -13.49 -0.63
C THR A 237 -14.09 -13.38 0.67
N ASP A 238 -14.20 -14.44 1.47
CA ASP A 238 -14.82 -14.37 2.80
C ASP A 238 -14.08 -13.45 3.77
N THR A 239 -12.76 -13.33 3.65
CA THR A 239 -11.90 -12.60 4.59
C THR A 239 -11.44 -11.24 4.10
N GLU A 240 -11.45 -11.01 2.79
CA GLU A 240 -10.95 -9.78 2.18
C GLU A 240 -11.97 -9.19 1.22
N ARG A 241 -12.30 -7.90 1.38
CA ARG A 241 -13.20 -7.16 0.47
C ARG A 241 -12.47 -6.00 -0.22
N SER A 242 -12.99 -5.64 -1.37
CA SER A 242 -12.57 -4.49 -2.16
C SER A 242 -13.78 -3.71 -2.65
N LEU A 243 -13.64 -2.40 -2.83
CA LEU A 243 -14.66 -1.54 -3.43
C LEU A 243 -14.05 -0.81 -4.63
N VAL A 244 -14.66 -0.97 -5.80
CA VAL A 244 -14.23 -0.32 -7.05
C VAL A 244 -15.28 0.69 -7.46
N LEU A 245 -14.82 1.90 -7.76
CA LEU A 245 -15.63 3.03 -8.21
C LEU A 245 -15.00 3.57 -9.50
N TYR A 246 -15.81 3.72 -10.55
CA TYR A 246 -15.36 4.28 -11.82
C TYR A 246 -16.45 5.10 -12.49
N ASN A 247 -16.09 6.26 -13.03
CA ASN A 247 -16.99 7.11 -13.81
C ASN A 247 -16.66 7.03 -15.32
N ASN A 248 -17.44 6.30 -16.11
CA ASN A 248 -17.19 6.15 -17.55
C ASN A 248 -17.76 7.30 -18.41
N GLN A 249 -17.56 8.55 -17.98
CA GLN A 249 -17.87 9.75 -18.76
C GLN A 249 -16.94 10.91 -18.38
N TYR A 250 -17.03 12.03 -19.10
CA TYR A 250 -16.19 13.20 -18.84
C TYR A 250 -16.70 14.07 -17.69
N GLU A 251 -18.02 14.19 -17.55
CA GLU A 251 -18.67 14.96 -16.49
C GLU A 251 -18.49 14.30 -15.13
N MET A 252 -18.21 15.13 -14.12
CA MET A 252 -18.17 14.72 -12.72
C MET A 252 -19.52 14.17 -12.27
N VAL A 253 -19.49 13.13 -11.46
CA VAL A 253 -20.67 12.57 -10.78
C VAL A 253 -20.44 12.51 -9.28
N GLU A 254 -21.48 12.83 -8.52
CA GLU A 254 -21.48 12.65 -7.07
C GLU A 254 -22.80 12.05 -6.61
N GLY A 255 -22.79 11.39 -5.46
CA GLY A 255 -23.99 10.78 -4.90
C GLY A 255 -23.64 9.84 -3.76
N ARG A 256 -24.53 8.88 -3.52
CA ARG A 256 -24.43 7.93 -2.42
C ARG A 256 -24.65 6.52 -2.92
N ILE A 257 -23.83 5.59 -2.43
CA ILE A 257 -24.03 4.14 -2.58
C ILE A 257 -24.45 3.57 -1.24
N LYS A 258 -25.57 2.83 -1.20
CA LYS A 258 -26.11 2.27 0.05
C LYS A 258 -26.62 0.85 -0.08
N HIS A 259 -27.42 0.55 -1.10
CA HIS A 259 -27.98 -0.79 -1.32
C HIS A 259 -27.56 -1.31 -2.70
N SER A 260 -27.22 -2.59 -2.77
CA SER A 260 -26.86 -3.24 -4.02
C SER A 260 -28.09 -3.42 -4.91
N ALA A 261 -27.84 -3.59 -6.21
CA ALA A 261 -28.83 -4.03 -7.17
C ALA A 261 -29.26 -5.48 -6.84
N PRO A 262 -30.52 -5.86 -7.15
CA PRO A 262 -31.01 -7.20 -6.86
C PRO A 262 -30.14 -8.30 -7.47
N LYS A 263 -29.74 -9.26 -6.64
CA LYS A 263 -28.94 -10.44 -7.03
C LYS A 263 -29.67 -11.71 -6.63
N LEU A 264 -29.66 -12.71 -7.51
CA LEU A 264 -30.27 -14.00 -7.23
C LEU A 264 -29.48 -14.75 -6.16
N VAL A 265 -30.17 -15.15 -5.09
CA VAL A 265 -29.63 -15.97 -4.01
C VAL A 265 -30.34 -17.32 -4.01
N LYS A 266 -29.56 -18.39 -3.79
CA LYS A 266 -30.04 -19.78 -3.76
C LYS A 266 -29.85 -20.33 -2.34
N ASN A 267 -30.95 -20.51 -1.62
CA ASN A 267 -30.97 -21.10 -0.28
C ASN A 267 -31.85 -22.36 -0.28
N ASP A 268 -31.84 -23.13 0.81
CA ASP A 268 -32.63 -24.37 0.95
C ASP A 268 -34.15 -24.16 0.72
N GLY A 269 -34.65 -22.93 0.91
CA GLY A 269 -36.05 -22.53 0.67
C GLY A 269 -36.40 -22.12 -0.78
N GLY A 270 -35.45 -22.19 -1.73
CA GLY A 270 -35.66 -21.86 -3.14
C GLY A 270 -34.84 -20.65 -3.64
N LYS A 271 -35.22 -20.14 -4.82
CA LYS A 271 -34.52 -19.04 -5.51
C LYS A 271 -35.31 -17.73 -5.33
N HIS A 272 -34.65 -16.69 -4.85
CA HIS A 272 -35.23 -15.34 -4.76
C HIS A 272 -34.13 -14.28 -5.01
N THR A 273 -34.51 -13.05 -5.33
CA THR A 273 -33.58 -11.93 -5.44
C THR A 273 -33.51 -11.18 -4.12
N ALA A 274 -32.30 -10.81 -3.70
CA ALA A 274 -32.06 -10.01 -2.51
C ALA A 274 -31.18 -8.79 -2.84
N THR A 275 -31.23 -7.79 -1.97
CA THR A 275 -30.30 -6.65 -1.97
C THR A 275 -29.53 -6.65 -0.65
N THR A 276 -28.30 -6.14 -0.68
CA THR A 276 -27.40 -6.10 0.48
C THR A 276 -26.99 -4.65 0.71
N SER A 277 -26.88 -4.22 1.97
CA SER A 277 -26.32 -2.90 2.25
C SER A 277 -24.82 -2.84 1.96
N LEU A 278 -24.28 -1.65 1.72
CA LEU A 278 -22.84 -1.47 1.52
C LEU A 278 -22.06 -2.01 2.73
N ALA A 279 -22.48 -1.68 3.95
CA ALA A 279 -21.81 -2.11 5.17
C ALA A 279 -21.77 -3.64 5.30
N GLU A 280 -22.88 -4.34 5.03
CA GLU A 280 -22.92 -5.81 5.02
C GLU A 280 -22.03 -6.39 3.92
N SER A 281 -22.04 -5.83 2.71
CA SER A 281 -21.19 -6.31 1.60
C SER A 281 -19.69 -6.17 1.89
N LEU A 282 -19.32 -5.19 2.73
CA LEU A 282 -17.96 -4.97 3.21
C LEU A 282 -17.59 -5.86 4.41
N GLY A 283 -18.52 -6.66 4.92
CA GLY A 283 -18.31 -7.55 6.06
C GLY A 283 -18.24 -6.83 7.41
N LEU A 284 -18.89 -5.67 7.55
CA LEU A 284 -18.85 -4.86 8.76
C LEU A 284 -19.79 -5.40 9.84
N THR A 285 -19.46 -5.13 11.10
CA THR A 285 -20.27 -5.54 12.24
C THR A 285 -21.20 -4.40 12.64
N LEU A 286 -22.51 -4.67 12.76
CA LEU A 286 -23.47 -3.71 13.30
C LEU A 286 -23.28 -3.57 14.82
N SER A 287 -22.30 -2.76 15.23
CA SER A 287 -21.99 -2.46 16.63
C SER A 287 -21.47 -1.03 16.80
N GLY A 288 -21.66 -0.46 17.99
CA GLY A 288 -21.11 0.84 18.36
C GLY A 288 -19.59 0.78 18.58
N ARG A 289 -18.95 1.96 18.59
CA ARG A 289 -17.50 2.14 18.84
C ARG A 289 -16.60 1.35 17.87
N ARG A 290 -17.04 1.17 16.63
CA ARG A 290 -16.24 0.53 15.59
C ARG A 290 -15.94 1.49 14.45
N PHE A 291 -14.75 1.35 13.89
CA PHE A 291 -14.29 2.11 12.75
C PHE A 291 -13.87 1.15 11.65
N VAL A 292 -14.37 1.40 10.45
CA VAL A 292 -13.86 0.77 9.24
C VAL A 292 -12.73 1.63 8.69
N ILE A 293 -11.62 0.98 8.37
CA ILE A 293 -10.38 1.57 7.87
C ILE A 293 -10.07 0.91 6.53
N TRP A 294 -9.64 1.69 5.55
CA TRP A 294 -9.31 1.17 4.23
C TRP A 294 -8.22 1.97 3.55
N ASP A 295 -7.55 1.34 2.60
CA ASP A 295 -6.48 1.96 1.84
C ASP A 295 -6.98 2.28 0.43
N SER A 296 -6.82 3.52 0.01
CA SER A 296 -7.06 3.94 -1.37
C SER A 296 -5.87 3.54 -2.22
N PHE A 297 -6.11 2.64 -3.19
CA PHE A 297 -5.09 2.23 -4.14
C PHE A 297 -4.66 3.39 -5.06
N THR A 298 -5.53 4.38 -5.26
CA THR A 298 -5.31 5.49 -6.20
C THR A 298 -4.33 6.53 -5.65
N ASP A 299 -4.55 7.01 -4.42
CA ASP A 299 -3.76 8.08 -3.78
C ASP A 299 -2.79 7.56 -2.70
N LYS A 300 -2.84 6.26 -2.37
CA LYS A 300 -2.01 5.59 -1.34
C LYS A 300 -2.25 6.10 0.08
N LEU A 301 -3.38 6.74 0.34
CA LEU A 301 -3.80 7.17 1.67
C LEU A 301 -4.71 6.14 2.34
N THR A 302 -4.67 6.11 3.66
CA THR A 302 -5.59 5.37 4.51
C THR A 302 -6.74 6.28 4.94
N TYR A 303 -7.96 5.78 4.90
CA TYR A 303 -9.16 6.50 5.34
C TYR A 303 -9.83 5.70 6.45
N MET A 304 -10.59 6.39 7.30
CA MET A 304 -11.39 5.76 8.34
C MET A 304 -12.74 6.44 8.49
N THR A 305 -13.74 5.68 8.91
CA THR A 305 -15.04 6.24 9.28
C THR A 305 -15.75 5.34 10.30
N PRO A 306 -16.65 5.86 11.15
CA PRO A 306 -17.45 5.01 12.02
C PRO A 306 -18.24 3.97 11.23
N SER A 307 -18.16 2.69 11.60
CA SER A 307 -18.83 1.61 10.87
C SER A 307 -20.35 1.85 10.76
N LEU A 308 -20.97 2.35 11.84
CA LEU A 308 -22.40 2.68 11.88
C LEU A 308 -22.80 3.73 10.82
N LYS A 309 -21.93 4.68 10.50
CA LYS A 309 -22.20 5.69 9.45
C LYS A 309 -22.43 5.02 8.09
N LEU A 310 -21.76 3.90 7.79
CA LEU A 310 -21.99 3.16 6.54
C LEU A 310 -23.28 2.33 6.56
N PHE A 311 -23.73 1.86 7.72
CA PHE A 311 -25.04 1.21 7.85
C PHE A 311 -26.18 2.23 7.66
N ASP A 312 -26.07 3.38 8.31
CA ASP A 312 -27.11 4.41 8.33
C ASP A 312 -27.18 5.17 7.01
N ASP A 313 -26.03 5.61 6.50
CA ASP A 313 -25.97 6.54 5.37
C ASP A 313 -25.34 5.89 4.12
N GLY A 314 -24.66 4.76 4.21
CA GLY A 314 -23.79 4.29 3.12
C GLY A 314 -22.63 5.26 2.86
N LEU A 315 -22.01 5.16 1.68
CA LEU A 315 -20.83 5.96 1.34
C LEU A 315 -21.18 7.08 0.36
N ARG A 316 -20.78 8.32 0.69
CA ARG A 316 -20.80 9.44 -0.26
C ARG A 316 -19.62 9.30 -1.21
N VAL A 317 -19.90 9.33 -2.50
CA VAL A 317 -18.93 9.15 -3.58
C VAL A 317 -18.94 10.40 -4.46
N HIS A 318 -17.75 10.84 -4.82
CA HIS A 318 -17.50 11.89 -5.80
C HIS A 318 -16.43 11.37 -6.77
N LEU A 319 -16.71 11.42 -8.06
CA LEU A 319 -15.82 10.94 -9.13
C LEU A 319 -15.73 11.99 -10.24
N TRP A 320 -14.52 12.45 -10.52
CA TRP A 320 -14.21 13.24 -11.72
C TRP A 320 -14.41 12.42 -13.00
N GLY A 321 -14.30 13.07 -14.15
CA GLY A 321 -14.39 12.39 -15.45
C GLY A 321 -13.34 11.28 -15.58
N PHE A 322 -13.78 10.08 -15.93
CA PHE A 322 -12.91 8.89 -16.07
C PHE A 322 -12.11 8.51 -14.81
N GLU A 323 -12.46 9.05 -13.64
CA GLU A 323 -11.76 8.76 -12.39
C GLU A 323 -12.05 7.34 -11.90
N THR A 324 -10.99 6.65 -11.47
CA THR A 324 -11.06 5.37 -10.77
C THR A 324 -10.64 5.52 -9.31
N LYS A 325 -11.47 5.01 -8.39
CA LYS A 325 -11.09 4.78 -7.00
C LYS A 325 -11.20 3.30 -6.69
N VAL A 326 -10.08 2.69 -6.32
CA VAL A 326 -10.05 1.29 -5.89
C VAL A 326 -9.66 1.27 -4.42
N ILE A 327 -10.54 0.73 -3.59
CA ILE A 327 -10.39 0.66 -2.15
C ILE A 327 -10.06 -0.78 -1.78
N LEU A 328 -8.96 -0.97 -1.04
CA LEU A 328 -8.40 -2.25 -0.65
C LEU A 328 -8.13 -2.28 0.87
N ASN A 329 -7.71 -3.44 1.38
CA ASN A 329 -7.29 -3.63 2.77
C ASN A 329 -8.33 -3.13 3.79
N ILE A 330 -9.62 -3.36 3.47
CA ILE A 330 -10.75 -2.95 4.28
C ILE A 330 -10.76 -3.79 5.54
N ARG A 331 -10.68 -3.13 6.70
CA ARG A 331 -10.64 -3.76 8.01
C ARG A 331 -11.48 -2.97 9.00
N GLU A 332 -12.05 -3.68 9.97
CA GLU A 332 -12.82 -3.07 11.06
C GLU A 332 -12.05 -3.23 12.37
N VAL A 333 -12.02 -2.16 13.16
CA VAL A 333 -11.40 -2.14 14.49
C VAL A 333 -12.39 -1.65 15.52
N GLU A 334 -12.26 -2.17 16.74
CA GLU A 334 -13.02 -1.70 17.89
C GLU A 334 -12.22 -0.65 18.66
N ASP A 335 -12.87 0.47 18.94
CA ASP A 335 -12.26 1.60 19.64
C ASP A 335 -12.39 1.42 21.15
N THR A 336 -11.43 0.69 21.72
CA THR A 336 -11.41 0.37 23.15
C THR A 336 -10.92 1.53 24.02
N ASP A 337 -10.00 2.34 23.49
CA ASP A 337 -9.30 3.42 24.20
C ASP A 337 -9.75 4.84 23.81
N GLY A 338 -10.65 4.97 22.82
CA GLY A 338 -11.17 6.26 22.35
C GLY A 338 -10.28 6.94 21.30
N VAL A 339 -9.14 6.33 20.94
CA VAL A 339 -8.13 6.92 20.06
C VAL A 339 -8.65 7.02 18.63
N TYR A 340 -9.43 6.04 18.17
CA TYR A 340 -9.98 6.07 16.81
C TYR A 340 -11.05 7.15 16.67
N ALA A 341 -11.93 7.30 17.68
CA ALA A 341 -12.89 8.39 17.73
C ALA A 341 -12.19 9.75 17.76
N GLU A 342 -11.19 9.93 18.62
CA GLU A 342 -10.43 11.18 18.70
C GLU A 342 -9.72 11.50 17.37
N LEU A 343 -9.13 10.50 16.70
CA LEU A 343 -8.50 10.70 15.40
C LEU A 343 -9.53 11.17 14.37
N TYR A 344 -10.67 10.46 14.27
CA TYR A 344 -11.72 10.79 13.31
C TYR A 344 -12.33 12.18 13.56
N GLU A 345 -12.51 12.60 14.82
CA GLU A 345 -12.97 13.96 15.15
C GLU A 345 -12.01 15.05 14.65
N ARG A 346 -10.69 14.78 14.66
CA ARG A 346 -9.66 15.72 14.18
C ARG A 346 -9.54 15.76 12.65
N ILE A 347 -9.61 14.60 12.00
CA ILE A 347 -9.32 14.49 10.56
C ILE A 347 -10.56 14.48 9.68
N GLY A 348 -11.72 14.06 10.20
CA GLY A 348 -12.93 13.84 9.43
C GLY A 348 -12.73 12.78 8.34
N ASP A 349 -13.22 13.06 7.14
CA ASP A 349 -13.10 12.17 5.97
C ASP A 349 -11.78 12.38 5.17
N ARG A 350 -10.76 13.02 5.78
CA ARG A 350 -9.45 13.25 5.13
C ARG A 350 -8.60 11.98 5.14
N GLY A 351 -7.82 11.78 4.07
CA GLY A 351 -6.87 10.67 3.97
C GLY A 351 -5.62 10.90 4.82
N ILE A 352 -5.09 9.81 5.39
CA ILE A 352 -3.90 9.76 6.25
C ILE A 352 -2.78 9.02 5.52
N ALA A 353 -1.59 9.62 5.44
CA ALA A 353 -0.44 9.00 4.79
C ALA A 353 0.13 7.81 5.58
N ASN A 354 0.24 7.95 6.90
CA ASN A 354 0.71 6.90 7.80
C ASN A 354 -0.25 6.72 8.98
N PHE A 355 -1.24 5.84 8.79
CA PHE A 355 -2.31 5.62 9.78
C PHE A 355 -1.79 5.15 11.13
N GLU A 356 -0.85 4.21 11.13
CA GLU A 356 -0.29 3.64 12.36
C GLU A 356 0.50 4.69 13.15
N GLU A 357 1.18 5.60 12.46
CA GLU A 357 1.91 6.70 13.10
C GLU A 357 0.95 7.71 13.77
N GLU A 358 -0.17 8.07 13.14
CA GLU A 358 -1.16 8.96 13.76
C GLU A 358 -1.85 8.34 14.99
N ILE A 359 -2.21 7.06 14.91
CA ILE A 359 -2.78 6.34 16.05
C ILE A 359 -1.77 6.26 17.21
N MET A 360 -0.51 5.96 16.90
CA MET A 360 0.54 5.89 17.90
C MET A 360 0.83 7.27 18.52
N ALA A 361 0.80 8.35 17.74
CA ALA A 361 1.00 9.71 18.25
C ALA A 361 -0.05 10.08 19.30
N LEU A 362 -1.32 9.74 19.06
CA LEU A 362 -2.39 9.95 20.03
C LEU A 362 -2.20 9.10 21.29
N ARG A 363 -1.82 7.84 21.12
CA ARG A 363 -1.57 6.92 22.23
C ARG A 363 -0.38 7.33 23.10
N LEU A 364 0.65 7.92 22.51
CA LEU A 364 1.86 8.39 23.19
C LEU A 364 1.73 9.80 23.77
N ARG A 365 0.61 10.50 23.55
CA ARG A 365 0.40 11.88 24.04
C ARG A 365 0.81 12.08 25.50
N PRO A 366 0.47 11.20 26.48
CA PRO A 366 0.91 11.40 27.86
C PRO A 366 2.45 11.46 28.01
N ILE A 367 3.18 10.62 27.28
CA ILE A 367 4.66 10.60 27.29
C ILE A 367 5.21 11.85 26.62
N ILE A 368 4.64 12.24 25.47
CA ILE A 368 5.05 13.43 24.74
C ILE A 368 4.84 14.70 25.58
N GLU A 369 3.70 14.83 26.27
CA GLU A 369 3.40 15.96 27.15
C GLU A 369 4.33 15.99 28.38
N ALA A 370 4.68 14.84 28.94
CA ALA A 370 5.63 14.76 30.05
C ALA A 370 7.03 15.25 29.66
N MET A 371 7.42 15.04 28.41
CA MET A 371 8.76 15.34 27.87
C MET A 371 8.81 16.65 27.07
N GLU A 372 7.69 17.39 26.99
CA GLU A 372 7.49 18.55 26.13
C GLU A 372 8.57 19.64 26.26
N ASN A 373 9.12 19.83 27.46
CA ASN A 373 10.18 20.82 27.70
C ASN A 373 11.47 20.51 26.93
N LEU A 374 11.78 19.24 26.62
CA LEU A 374 12.98 18.84 25.87
C LEU A 374 13.00 19.37 24.43
N ARG A 375 11.85 19.78 23.87
CA ARG A 375 11.77 20.42 22.55
C ARG A 375 11.57 21.94 22.57
N SER A 376 11.59 22.56 23.75
CA SER A 376 11.36 24.00 23.90
C SER A 376 12.58 24.83 23.47
N GLU A 377 12.34 26.06 23.01
CA GLU A 377 13.42 27.01 22.66
C GLU A 377 14.38 27.27 23.83
N SER A 378 13.84 27.36 25.05
CA SER A 378 14.65 27.56 26.26
C SER A 378 15.55 26.37 26.55
N PHE A 379 15.09 25.14 26.35
CA PHE A 379 15.92 23.94 26.52
C PHE A 379 17.06 23.90 25.50
N PHE A 380 16.79 24.19 24.23
CA PHE A 380 17.82 24.27 23.20
C PHE A 380 18.80 25.44 23.40
N ALA A 381 18.37 26.55 24.00
CA ALA A 381 19.26 27.64 24.39
C ALA A 381 20.21 27.21 25.52
N LEU A 382 19.75 26.40 26.48
CA LEU A 382 20.61 25.83 27.53
C LEU A 382 21.64 24.85 26.95
N LEU A 383 21.25 24.00 26.00
CA LEU A 383 22.21 23.13 25.32
C LEU A 383 23.24 23.94 24.52
N SER A 384 22.77 24.94 23.78
CA SER A 384 23.65 25.84 23.02
C SER A 384 24.65 26.57 23.91
N SER A 385 24.25 27.03 25.10
CA SER A 385 25.17 27.73 26.01
C SER A 385 26.26 26.82 26.56
N ILE A 386 25.93 25.56 26.85
CA ILE A 386 26.90 24.52 27.24
C ILE A 386 27.87 24.26 26.08
N PHE A 387 27.35 24.02 24.87
CA PHE A 387 28.19 23.70 23.73
C PHE A 387 29.07 24.90 23.30
N ASP A 388 28.61 26.14 23.46
CA ASP A 388 29.36 27.38 23.16
C ASP A 388 30.32 27.81 24.29
N ARG A 389 30.35 27.09 25.42
CA ARG A 389 31.15 27.45 26.61
C ARG A 389 30.79 28.83 27.18
N THR A 390 29.52 29.22 27.02
CA THR A 390 28.96 30.47 27.57
C THR A 390 28.07 30.21 28.78
N GLY A 391 27.81 28.94 29.10
CA GLY A 391 27.05 28.52 30.27
C GLY A 391 27.76 28.85 31.59
N SER A 392 26.97 29.18 32.60
CA SER A 392 27.40 29.26 34.00
C SER A 392 26.80 28.12 34.81
N SER A 393 27.21 27.98 36.07
CA SER A 393 26.59 27.02 37.01
C SER A 393 25.07 27.22 37.15
N LYS A 394 24.53 28.39 36.75
CA LYS A 394 23.09 28.64 36.72
C LYS A 394 22.38 27.90 35.57
N GLU A 395 22.94 27.90 34.37
CA GLU A 395 22.40 27.19 33.21
C GLU A 395 22.43 25.68 33.44
N GLU A 396 23.53 25.15 34.00
CA GLU A 396 23.67 23.74 34.40
C GLU A 396 22.53 23.31 35.35
N ARG A 397 22.27 24.11 36.40
CA ARG A 397 21.17 23.85 37.36
C ARG A 397 19.80 23.94 36.69
N THR A 398 19.63 24.83 35.71
CA THR A 398 18.36 24.98 35.01
C THR A 398 18.09 23.77 34.10
N LEU A 399 19.12 23.26 33.40
CA LEU A 399 19.04 22.04 32.62
C LEU A 399 18.71 20.83 33.50
N LEU A 400 19.37 20.72 34.66
CA LEU A 400 19.10 19.68 35.64
C LEU A 400 17.62 19.67 36.07
N LEU A 401 17.09 20.84 36.43
CA LEU A 401 15.70 20.98 36.86
C LEU A 401 14.73 20.59 35.74
N ALA A 402 15.00 20.99 34.50
CA ALA A 402 14.19 20.62 33.35
C ALA A 402 14.13 19.09 33.13
N LEU A 403 15.28 18.41 33.21
CA LEU A 403 15.34 16.94 33.08
C LEU A 403 14.65 16.25 34.25
N GLY A 404 14.89 16.71 35.48
CA GLY A 404 14.26 16.16 36.68
C GLY A 404 12.72 16.29 36.65
N GLU A 405 12.21 17.44 36.21
CA GLU A 405 10.77 17.68 36.05
C GLU A 405 10.15 16.77 34.98
N ALA A 406 10.82 16.63 33.83
CA ALA A 406 10.36 15.77 32.74
C ALA A 406 10.28 14.31 33.18
N TYR A 407 11.36 13.79 33.79
CA TYR A 407 11.42 12.40 34.21
C TYR A 407 10.48 12.09 35.39
N ALA A 408 10.25 13.04 36.30
CA ALA A 408 9.26 12.87 37.37
C ALA A 408 7.82 12.75 36.82
N ARG A 409 7.48 13.52 35.77
CA ARG A 409 6.18 13.42 35.09
C ARG A 409 6.05 12.12 34.31
N LEU A 410 7.15 11.63 33.74
CA LEU A 410 7.18 10.46 32.87
C LEU A 410 6.63 9.20 33.54
N THR A 411 6.95 8.96 34.81
CA THR A 411 6.43 7.80 35.56
C THR A 411 4.90 7.83 35.65
N THR A 412 4.31 8.99 35.93
CA THR A 412 2.85 9.15 35.99
C THR A 412 2.22 9.02 34.60
N ALA A 413 2.85 9.62 33.59
CA ALA A 413 2.40 9.55 32.21
C ALA A 413 2.38 8.12 31.66
N TYR A 414 3.41 7.32 31.99
CA TYR A 414 3.46 5.91 31.61
C TYR A 414 2.28 5.14 32.19
N GLU A 415 1.88 5.40 33.45
CA GLU A 415 0.76 4.69 34.05
C GLU A 415 -0.58 4.95 33.37
N LEU A 416 -0.76 6.15 32.83
CA LEU A 416 -1.95 6.56 32.06
C LEU A 416 -2.02 5.92 30.66
N LEU A 417 -0.95 5.26 30.19
CA LEU A 417 -0.95 4.64 28.87
C LEU A 417 -1.89 3.44 28.80
N HIS A 418 -2.58 3.33 27.67
CA HIS A 418 -3.35 2.13 27.34
C HIS A 418 -2.44 0.88 27.32
N PRO A 419 -2.92 -0.30 27.76
CA PRO A 419 -2.10 -1.51 27.82
C PRO A 419 -1.45 -1.92 26.50
N GLN A 420 -2.10 -1.66 25.36
CA GLN A 420 -1.52 -1.91 24.04
C GLN A 420 -0.32 -0.99 23.76
N THR A 421 -0.37 0.27 24.19
CA THR A 421 0.75 1.21 24.08
C THR A 421 1.89 0.81 25.00
N LYS A 422 1.60 0.36 26.23
CA LYS A 422 2.63 -0.15 27.15
C LYS A 422 3.42 -1.32 26.54
N LYS A 423 2.76 -2.21 25.80
CA LYS A 423 3.41 -3.32 25.08
C LYS A 423 4.40 -2.85 24.01
N VAL A 424 4.16 -1.68 23.39
CA VAL A 424 5.04 -1.14 22.35
C VAL A 424 6.35 -0.61 22.96
N LEU A 425 6.28 -0.10 24.20
CA LEU A 425 7.44 0.39 24.94
C LEU A 425 8.23 -0.71 25.65
N ASP A 426 7.76 -1.96 25.61
CA ASP A 426 8.27 -3.18 26.27
C ASP A 426 8.35 -3.14 27.80
N HIS A 427 8.68 -1.99 28.41
CA HIS A 427 8.84 -1.82 29.83
C HIS A 427 8.60 -0.38 30.33
N PRO A 428 8.34 -0.20 31.63
CA PRO A 428 8.25 1.14 32.22
C PRO A 428 9.59 1.90 32.15
N PRO A 429 9.54 3.24 32.10
CA PRO A 429 10.72 4.07 32.31
C PRO A 429 11.29 3.85 33.72
N ARG A 430 12.60 4.00 33.87
CA ARG A 430 13.29 3.96 35.17
C ARG A 430 12.89 5.18 36.00
N ASP A 431 12.85 4.99 37.32
CA ASP A 431 12.68 6.10 38.23
C ASP A 431 13.81 7.12 38.08
N PRO A 432 13.50 8.43 38.21
CA PRO A 432 14.50 9.47 38.07
C PRO A 432 15.57 9.37 39.18
N ASP A 433 16.79 9.02 38.79
CA ASP A 433 17.96 9.13 39.66
C ASP A 433 18.59 10.52 39.53
N VAL A 434 18.29 11.38 40.49
CA VAL A 434 18.80 12.76 40.53
C VAL A 434 20.33 12.79 40.49
N LYS A 435 21.01 11.84 41.14
CA LYS A 435 22.48 11.79 41.16
C LYS A 435 23.02 11.47 39.77
N ALA A 436 22.45 10.47 39.10
CA ALA A 436 22.85 10.12 37.74
C ALA A 436 22.58 11.26 36.73
N ILE A 437 21.44 11.95 36.85
CA ILE A 437 21.14 13.12 36.00
C ILE A 437 22.17 14.24 36.24
N MET A 438 22.50 14.52 37.51
CA MET A 438 23.52 15.51 37.87
C MET A 438 24.89 15.16 37.29
N GLU A 439 25.31 13.90 37.41
CA GLU A 439 26.58 13.43 36.86
C GLU A 439 26.62 13.56 35.35
N ASN A 440 25.54 13.18 34.64
CA ASN A 440 25.45 13.32 33.19
C ASN A 440 25.52 14.77 32.72
N VAL A 441 24.76 15.68 33.35
CA VAL A 441 24.77 17.11 32.99
C VAL A 441 26.16 17.72 33.23
N LYS A 442 26.79 17.43 34.37
CA LYS A 442 28.16 17.88 34.67
C LYS A 442 29.18 17.34 33.70
N ARG A 443 29.04 16.06 33.32
CA ARG A 443 29.95 15.43 32.38
C ARG A 443 29.84 16.06 31.00
N LEU A 444 28.62 16.32 30.54
CA LEU A 444 28.38 17.05 29.30
C LEU A 444 29.05 18.43 29.32
N ASP A 445 28.83 19.21 30.39
CA ASP A 445 29.43 20.54 30.53
C ASP A 445 30.97 20.50 30.53
N THR A 446 31.54 19.52 31.24
CA THR A 446 32.99 19.31 31.29
C THR A 446 33.56 18.98 29.90
N LEU A 447 32.93 18.07 29.16
CA LEU A 447 33.39 17.64 27.83
C LEU A 447 33.38 18.77 26.81
N PHE A 448 32.42 19.68 26.89
CA PHE A 448 32.36 20.83 25.99
C PHE A 448 33.25 22.00 26.46
N SER A 449 33.51 22.14 27.75
CA SER A 449 34.34 23.20 28.32
C SER A 449 35.85 22.94 28.29
N ASP A 450 36.28 21.68 28.25
CA ASP A 450 37.70 21.30 28.29
C ASP A 450 38.48 21.84 27.06
N PRO A 451 39.55 22.64 27.27
CA PRO A 451 40.43 23.12 26.21
C PRO A 451 41.19 22.03 25.46
N GLU A 452 41.44 20.87 26.09
CA GLU A 452 42.13 19.72 25.49
C GLU A 452 41.16 18.81 24.70
N ALA A 453 39.88 18.78 25.09
CA ALA A 453 38.80 18.10 24.36
C ALA A 453 38.18 18.96 23.23
N ARG A 454 39.02 19.60 22.39
CA ARG A 454 38.55 20.42 21.25
C ARG A 454 37.64 19.66 20.29
N LEU A 455 37.73 18.34 20.27
CA LEU A 455 36.93 17.43 19.46
C LEU A 455 35.45 17.81 19.48
N PHE A 456 34.81 17.88 20.64
CA PHE A 456 33.35 18.08 20.73
C PHE A 456 32.94 19.52 20.47
N SER A 457 33.76 20.49 20.89
CA SER A 457 33.53 21.91 20.54
C SER A 457 33.62 22.17 19.04
N GLN A 458 34.48 21.45 18.31
CA GLN A 458 34.58 21.49 16.84
C GLN A 458 33.48 20.63 16.19
N SER A 459 33.00 19.59 16.87
CA SER A 459 31.91 18.73 16.38
C SER A 459 30.59 19.48 16.28
N ARG A 460 30.37 20.56 17.04
CA ARG A 460 29.24 21.47 16.83
C ARG A 460 29.24 22.12 15.44
N ILE A 461 30.41 22.28 14.82
CA ILE A 461 30.53 22.79 13.44
C ILE A 461 30.24 21.68 12.42
N LEU A 462 30.34 20.41 12.84
CA LEU A 462 30.17 19.23 11.97
C LEU A 462 28.76 18.62 12.07
N LEU A 463 28.04 18.85 13.18
CA LEU A 463 26.71 18.31 13.46
C LEU A 463 25.77 19.47 13.82
N ASP A 464 25.13 20.05 12.82
CA ASP A 464 24.13 21.12 12.99
C ASP A 464 22.95 20.65 13.87
N GLU A 465 22.68 19.35 13.89
CA GLU A 465 21.64 18.68 14.68
C GLU A 465 22.05 18.30 16.11
N LEU A 466 23.26 18.65 16.57
CA LEU A 466 23.82 18.18 17.85
C LEU A 466 22.88 18.41 19.05
N GLY A 467 22.16 19.53 19.09
CA GLY A 467 21.17 19.80 20.14
C GLY A 467 20.02 18.78 20.13
N VAL A 468 19.55 18.37 18.94
CA VAL A 468 18.50 17.36 18.78
C VAL A 468 19.04 15.99 19.17
N VAL A 469 20.28 15.68 18.80
CA VAL A 469 20.95 14.42 19.17
C VAL A 469 21.04 14.27 20.69
N VAL A 470 21.55 15.29 21.38
CA VAL A 470 21.70 15.27 22.84
C VAL A 470 20.33 15.29 23.54
N SER A 471 19.38 16.09 23.05
CA SER A 471 18.00 16.09 23.58
C SER A 471 17.32 14.72 23.39
N SER A 472 17.51 14.08 22.24
CA SER A 472 16.99 12.73 21.96
C SER A 472 17.64 11.69 22.89
N ALA A 473 18.95 11.77 23.15
CA ALA A 473 19.62 10.90 24.11
C ALA A 473 19.05 11.09 25.53
N PHE A 474 18.79 12.33 25.95
CA PHE A 474 18.09 12.60 27.21
C PHE A 474 16.65 12.10 27.20
N PHE A 475 15.95 12.14 26.07
CA PHE A 475 14.60 11.58 25.98
C PHE A 475 14.61 10.07 26.18
N LEU A 476 15.54 9.37 25.53
CA LEU A 476 15.62 7.90 25.56
C LEU A 476 16.16 7.36 26.89
N ASN A 477 17.03 8.09 27.58
CA ASN A 477 17.76 7.60 28.74
C ASN A 477 16.88 6.94 29.85
N PRO A 478 15.70 7.48 30.24
CA PRO A 478 14.82 6.82 31.21
C PRO A 478 14.38 5.41 30.78
N PHE A 479 14.28 5.17 29.47
CA PHE A 479 13.86 3.90 28.90
C PHE A 479 15.02 2.94 28.59
N MET A 480 16.25 3.25 28.97
CA MET A 480 17.39 2.36 28.74
C MET A 480 17.63 1.44 29.95
N ARG A 481 17.60 0.11 29.77
CA ARG A 481 18.03 -0.88 30.80
C ARG A 481 19.47 -1.30 30.57
N GLU A 482 20.12 -1.98 31.52
CA GLU A 482 21.51 -2.45 31.33
C GLU A 482 21.69 -3.36 30.11
N GLU A 483 20.66 -4.12 29.73
CA GLU A 483 20.70 -5.09 28.62
C GLU A 483 20.33 -4.49 27.25
N THR A 484 19.75 -3.28 27.20
CA THR A 484 19.25 -2.65 25.96
C THR A 484 20.39 -2.34 24.95
N GLY A 485 20.50 -3.09 23.86
CA GLY A 485 21.45 -2.79 22.77
C GLY A 485 21.15 -1.48 22.02
N ILE A 486 22.05 -1.05 21.13
CA ILE A 486 21.87 0.17 20.33
C ILE A 486 20.73 0.01 19.33
N THR A 487 20.56 -1.19 18.79
CA THR A 487 19.46 -1.58 17.91
C THR A 487 18.12 -1.34 18.60
N GLU A 488 17.98 -1.73 19.86
CA GLU A 488 16.75 -1.50 20.62
C GLU A 488 16.56 -0.03 20.94
N ALA A 489 17.63 0.73 21.24
CA ALA A 489 17.55 2.18 21.41
C ALA A 489 17.04 2.89 20.13
N ILE A 490 17.52 2.45 18.96
CA ILE A 490 17.08 2.96 17.66
C ILE A 490 15.61 2.65 17.44
N LEU A 491 15.19 1.39 17.64
CA LEU A 491 13.78 0.98 17.53
C LEU A 491 12.89 1.77 18.49
N LEU A 492 13.35 1.99 19.72
CA LEU A 492 12.61 2.77 20.70
C LEU A 492 12.46 4.23 20.27
N SER A 493 13.48 4.83 19.66
CA SER A 493 13.39 6.20 19.12
C SER A 493 12.33 6.33 18.00
N GLU A 494 12.19 5.28 17.18
CA GLU A 494 11.16 5.18 16.13
C GLU A 494 9.78 4.99 16.76
N ARG A 495 9.65 4.07 17.72
CA ARG A 495 8.39 3.79 18.44
C ARG A 495 7.89 5.00 19.23
N LEU A 496 8.79 5.76 19.86
CA LEU A 496 8.49 7.01 20.57
C LEU A 496 8.28 8.21 19.63
N GLN A 497 8.45 8.02 18.31
CA GLN A 497 8.27 9.04 17.29
C GLN A 497 9.10 10.31 17.53
N LEU A 498 10.37 10.15 17.93
CA LEU A 498 11.23 11.30 18.22
C LEU A 498 11.42 12.21 16.99
N CYS A 499 11.40 11.63 15.79
CA CYS A 499 11.45 12.40 14.54
C CYS A 499 10.25 13.36 14.41
N ARG A 500 9.05 12.91 14.82
CA ARG A 500 7.84 13.76 14.90
C ARG A 500 7.96 14.79 16.01
N PHE A 501 8.46 14.38 17.18
CA PHE A 501 8.63 15.25 18.34
C PHE A 501 9.58 16.44 18.07
N TYR A 502 10.69 16.21 17.37
CA TYR A 502 11.69 17.23 17.02
C TYR A 502 11.50 17.83 15.61
N ALA A 503 10.41 17.52 14.90
CA ALA A 503 10.21 17.86 13.50
C ALA A 503 10.48 19.35 13.19
N LYS A 504 9.93 20.26 14.00
CA LYS A 504 10.12 21.71 13.83
C LYS A 504 11.60 22.13 13.93
N LYS A 505 12.33 21.57 14.89
CA LYS A 505 13.74 21.90 15.11
C LYS A 505 14.63 21.36 14.00
N LEU A 506 14.32 20.16 13.53
CA LEU A 506 14.99 19.54 12.38
C LEU A 506 14.71 20.33 11.08
N GLU A 507 13.48 20.82 10.89
CA GLU A 507 13.12 21.71 9.78
C GLU A 507 13.90 23.02 9.77
N GLU A 508 13.96 23.69 10.93
CA GLU A 508 14.72 24.93 11.10
C GLU A 508 16.22 24.74 10.82
N ALA A 509 16.76 23.55 11.09
CA ALA A 509 18.14 23.18 10.78
C ALA A 509 18.34 22.65 9.35
N GLY A 510 17.31 22.61 8.50
CA GLY A 510 17.40 22.20 7.10
C GLY A 510 17.29 20.69 6.85
N PHE A 511 16.97 19.88 7.87
CA PHE A 511 16.84 18.44 7.76
C PHE A 511 15.47 18.05 7.17
N VAL A 512 15.50 17.30 6.07
CA VAL A 512 14.32 16.83 5.33
C VAL A 512 14.41 15.33 5.05
N GLY A 513 13.25 14.67 4.93
CA GLY A 513 13.20 13.23 4.61
C GLY A 513 14.00 12.37 5.59
N ASP A 514 14.81 11.46 5.05
CA ASP A 514 15.59 10.46 5.79
C ASP A 514 16.60 11.08 6.76
N ASP A 515 17.05 12.31 6.52
CA ASP A 515 18.00 12.99 7.40
C ASP A 515 17.38 13.35 8.76
N ARG A 516 16.06 13.48 8.85
CA ARG A 516 15.38 13.65 10.15
C ARG A 516 15.41 12.37 10.98
N ILE A 517 15.14 11.24 10.35
CA ILE A 517 15.14 9.93 11.01
C ILE A 517 16.54 9.66 11.56
N LYS A 518 17.57 9.94 10.74
CA LYS A 518 18.98 9.87 11.16
C LYS A 518 19.24 10.67 12.43
N ALA A 519 18.85 11.93 12.51
CA ALA A 519 19.18 12.78 13.66
C ALA A 519 18.66 12.18 14.99
N CYS A 520 17.49 11.54 14.97
CA CYS A 520 16.97 10.83 16.13
C CYS A 520 17.70 9.50 16.41
N GLN A 521 18.10 8.76 15.37
CA GLN A 521 18.94 7.57 15.51
C GLN A 521 20.33 7.90 16.09
N SER A 522 20.89 9.07 15.75
CA SER A 522 22.14 9.57 16.34
C SER A 522 22.01 9.72 17.87
N GLY A 523 20.85 10.15 18.37
CA GLY A 523 20.57 10.20 19.81
C GLY A 523 20.54 8.82 20.48
N ALA A 524 19.99 7.81 19.78
CA ALA A 524 20.01 6.42 20.22
C ALA A 524 21.43 5.83 20.28
N ILE A 525 22.29 6.20 19.32
CA ILE A 525 23.72 5.84 19.36
C ILE A 525 24.41 6.48 20.57
N VAL A 526 24.14 7.77 20.84
CA VAL A 526 24.73 8.47 21.99
C VAL A 526 24.33 7.84 23.32
N VAL A 527 23.09 7.35 23.47
CA VAL A 527 22.67 6.70 24.72
C VAL A 527 23.19 5.26 24.87
N GLY A 528 23.51 4.57 23.77
CA GLY A 528 23.86 3.14 23.78
C GLY A 528 25.33 2.78 23.53
N ALA A 529 26.08 3.58 22.76
CA ALA A 529 27.38 3.16 22.22
C ALA A 529 28.47 2.88 23.26
N HIS A 530 28.41 3.52 24.44
CA HIS A 530 29.34 3.22 25.56
C HIS A 530 29.34 1.74 25.97
N ARG A 531 28.26 0.99 25.70
CA ARG A 531 28.14 -0.43 26.07
C ARG A 531 29.07 -1.33 25.26
N ALA A 532 29.41 -0.90 24.04
CA ALA A 532 30.41 -1.54 23.21
C ALA A 532 31.83 -1.19 23.63
N TYR A 533 32.05 -0.29 24.59
CA TYR A 533 33.40 0.01 25.09
C TYR A 533 33.83 -0.97 26.18
N ARG A 534 35.12 -1.31 26.18
CA ARG A 534 35.78 -2.06 27.26
C ARG A 534 37.12 -1.40 27.52
N LYS A 535 37.45 -1.21 28.81
CA LYS A 535 38.67 -0.54 29.21
C LYS A 535 39.90 -1.35 28.76
N GLY A 536 40.79 -0.72 28.01
CA GLY A 536 42.00 -1.35 27.47
C GLY A 536 41.90 -1.81 26.02
N ASP A 537 40.70 -1.86 25.44
CA ASP A 537 40.50 -2.19 24.04
C ASP A 537 41.09 -1.14 23.10
N ARG A 538 41.55 -1.59 21.94
CA ARG A 538 41.89 -0.71 20.82
C ARG A 538 40.61 -0.09 20.25
N PRO A 539 40.63 1.17 19.77
CA PRO A 539 39.45 1.82 19.18
C PRO A 539 38.73 0.99 18.11
N GLN A 540 39.49 0.24 17.29
CA GLN A 540 38.95 -0.65 16.25
C GLN A 540 38.12 -1.81 16.83
N GLU A 541 38.45 -2.32 18.01
CA GLU A 541 37.71 -3.42 18.64
C GLU A 541 36.35 -2.93 19.17
N THR A 542 36.32 -1.71 19.71
CA THR A 542 35.07 -1.05 20.09
C THR A 542 34.21 -0.79 18.86
N LEU A 543 34.79 -0.25 17.76
CA LEU A 543 34.06 -0.02 16.52
C LEU A 543 33.56 -1.33 15.88
N ALA A 544 34.35 -2.40 15.93
CA ALA A 544 33.94 -3.71 15.43
C ALA A 544 32.71 -4.22 16.18
N ARG A 545 32.69 -4.11 17.52
CA ARG A 545 31.56 -4.52 18.35
C ARG A 545 30.31 -3.66 18.13
N LEU A 546 30.46 -2.35 17.89
CA LEU A 546 29.34 -1.50 17.46
C LEU A 546 28.72 -2.00 16.14
N LEU A 547 29.56 -2.41 15.19
CA LEU A 547 29.13 -2.87 13.86
C LEU A 547 28.68 -4.34 13.84
N GLU A 548 28.69 -5.05 14.96
CA GLU A 548 28.00 -6.35 15.10
C GLU A 548 26.47 -6.15 15.05
N GLU A 549 25.99 -4.99 15.54
CA GLU A 549 24.58 -4.62 15.53
C GLU A 549 24.10 -4.18 14.13
N GLU A 550 23.03 -4.81 13.64
CA GLU A 550 22.51 -4.58 12.29
C GLU A 550 22.08 -3.13 12.06
N ARG A 551 21.35 -2.52 13.00
CA ARG A 551 20.88 -1.13 12.86
C ARG A 551 22.04 -0.13 12.84
N VAL A 552 23.15 -0.41 13.51
CA VAL A 552 24.35 0.43 13.48
C VAL A 552 25.03 0.32 12.11
N ARG A 553 25.09 -0.88 11.51
CA ARG A 553 25.56 -1.05 10.13
C ARG A 553 24.70 -0.29 9.13
N THR A 554 23.37 -0.36 9.26
CA THR A 554 22.43 0.38 8.41
C THR A 554 22.64 1.89 8.54
N TYR A 555 22.78 2.40 9.78
CA TYR A 555 23.07 3.80 10.03
C TYR A 555 24.39 4.26 9.36
N ALA A 556 25.43 3.43 9.45
CA ALA A 556 26.74 3.69 8.84
C ALA A 556 26.79 3.37 7.31
N LEU A 557 25.66 2.99 6.71
CA LEU A 557 25.54 2.55 5.31
C LEU A 557 26.57 1.48 4.93
N VAL A 558 26.77 0.51 5.81
CA VAL A 558 27.66 -0.62 5.58
C VAL A 558 26.97 -1.65 4.69
N ASN A 559 27.50 -1.86 3.48
CA ASN A 559 26.88 -2.70 2.46
C ASN A 559 27.88 -3.67 1.84
N GLU A 560 27.43 -4.86 1.44
CA GLU A 560 28.25 -5.84 0.73
C GLU A 560 28.05 -5.74 -0.79
N TYR A 561 29.16 -5.70 -1.53
CA TYR A 561 29.16 -5.79 -2.99
C TYR A 561 30.32 -6.66 -3.45
N GLN A 562 30.01 -7.75 -4.18
CA GLN A 562 30.98 -8.72 -4.72
C GLN A 562 31.93 -9.29 -3.64
N GLY A 563 31.41 -9.62 -2.46
CA GLY A 563 32.19 -10.20 -1.35
C GLY A 563 33.08 -9.20 -0.62
N VAL A 564 32.94 -7.89 -0.89
CA VAL A 564 33.63 -6.82 -0.17
C VAL A 564 32.60 -5.99 0.59
N VAL A 565 32.88 -5.75 1.88
CA VAL A 565 32.05 -4.90 2.74
C VAL A 565 32.57 -3.47 2.71
N TRP A 566 31.72 -2.56 2.25
CA TRP A 566 31.98 -1.13 2.08
C TRP A 566 31.25 -0.33 3.14
N PHE A 567 31.74 0.87 3.45
CA PHE A 567 31.06 1.82 4.34
C PHE A 567 31.01 3.22 3.72
N ASP A 568 30.00 4.01 4.09
CA ASP A 568 29.95 5.43 3.74
C ASP A 568 30.86 6.25 4.66
N LYS A 569 31.68 7.12 4.07
CA LYS A 569 32.69 7.88 4.82
C LYS A 569 32.06 8.83 5.84
N GLU A 570 31.06 9.60 5.45
CA GLU A 570 30.47 10.64 6.29
C GLU A 570 29.71 10.00 7.45
N ARG A 571 28.93 8.96 7.15
CA ARG A 571 28.19 8.20 8.18
C ARG A 571 29.10 7.47 9.15
N MET A 572 30.22 6.93 8.68
CA MET A 572 31.20 6.29 9.55
C MET A 572 31.90 7.31 10.45
N GLN A 573 32.26 8.49 9.91
CA GLN A 573 32.87 9.56 10.72
C GLN A 573 31.91 10.05 11.81
N GLU A 574 30.64 10.20 11.49
CA GLU A 574 29.62 10.56 12.47
C GLU A 574 29.44 9.47 13.54
N LEU A 575 29.33 8.19 13.16
CA LEU A 575 29.27 7.08 14.12
C LEU A 575 30.46 7.08 15.08
N ILE A 576 31.66 7.34 14.58
CA ILE A 576 32.88 7.44 15.40
C ILE A 576 32.78 8.58 16.42
N VAL A 577 32.33 9.77 16.00
CA VAL A 577 32.16 10.93 16.89
C VAL A 577 31.06 10.69 17.92
N LEU A 578 29.91 10.15 17.50
CA LEU A 578 28.80 9.85 18.40
C LEU A 578 29.13 8.77 19.41
N SER A 579 29.87 7.72 18.99
CA SER A 579 30.35 6.69 19.92
C SER A 579 31.37 7.26 20.91
N ALA A 580 32.28 8.13 20.48
CA ALA A 580 33.21 8.82 21.37
C ALA A 580 32.47 9.69 22.40
N LEU A 581 31.42 10.42 21.98
CA LEU A 581 30.58 11.20 22.90
C LEU A 581 29.87 10.29 23.91
N SER A 582 29.27 9.19 23.44
CA SER A 582 28.62 8.21 24.31
C SER A 582 29.56 7.66 25.37
N ILE A 583 30.75 7.21 24.96
CA ILE A 583 31.75 6.62 25.87
C ILE A 583 32.24 7.68 26.84
N ALA A 584 32.61 8.88 26.36
CA ALA A 584 33.12 9.95 27.21
C ALA A 584 32.10 10.41 28.26
N MET A 585 30.80 10.35 27.96
CA MET A 585 29.72 10.64 28.90
C MET A 585 29.61 9.62 30.04
N ASN A 586 30.06 8.38 29.83
CA ASN A 586 29.90 7.27 30.79
C ASN A 586 31.22 6.82 31.43
N GLU A 587 32.37 7.12 30.82
CA GLU A 587 33.70 6.67 31.24
C GLU A 587 34.62 7.87 31.52
N PRO A 588 34.83 8.25 32.80
CA PRO A 588 35.58 9.45 33.17
C PRO A 588 37.02 9.51 32.65
N GLU A 589 37.69 8.37 32.60
CA GLU A 589 39.09 8.20 32.20
C GLU A 589 39.27 7.96 30.68
N PHE A 590 38.19 7.98 29.91
CA PHE A 590 38.26 7.79 28.47
C PHE A 590 38.83 9.02 27.75
N GLU A 591 39.73 8.78 26.79
CA GLU A 591 40.40 9.80 25.98
C GLU A 591 39.75 9.93 24.58
N PRO A 592 38.69 10.74 24.41
CA PRO A 592 37.89 10.78 23.19
C PRO A 592 38.68 11.27 21.97
N THR A 593 39.58 12.23 22.15
CA THR A 593 40.40 12.78 21.06
C THR A 593 41.33 11.72 20.47
N ALA A 594 41.95 10.88 21.31
CA ALA A 594 42.81 9.79 20.87
C ALA A 594 42.02 8.70 20.14
N TYR A 595 40.83 8.35 20.66
CA TYR A 595 39.93 7.38 20.04
C TYR A 595 39.51 7.83 18.63
N VAL A 596 38.98 9.05 18.49
CA VAL A 596 38.52 9.57 17.18
C VAL A 596 39.68 9.70 16.20
N LYS A 597 40.82 10.23 16.64
CA LYS A 597 42.00 10.38 15.78
C LYS A 597 42.45 9.02 15.22
N THR A 598 42.54 8.00 16.07
CA THR A 598 42.95 6.65 15.66
C THR A 598 42.01 6.07 14.60
N LEU A 599 40.70 6.19 14.82
CA LEU A 599 39.71 5.66 13.88
C LEU A 599 39.61 6.49 12.59
N PHE A 600 39.79 7.81 12.65
CA PHE A 600 39.83 8.67 11.46
C PHE A 600 41.06 8.39 10.60
N ASP A 601 42.23 8.17 11.21
CA ASP A 601 43.44 7.79 10.50
C ASP A 601 43.29 6.40 9.84
N ALA A 602 42.70 5.43 10.55
CA ALA A 602 42.36 4.11 9.98
C ALA A 602 41.34 4.23 8.83
N GLN A 603 40.29 5.03 9.01
CA GLN A 603 39.24 5.29 8.01
C GLN A 603 39.80 5.92 6.74
N ARG A 604 40.72 6.89 6.87
CA ARG A 604 41.41 7.53 5.75
C ARG A 604 42.23 6.54 4.93
N ASN A 605 42.85 5.56 5.59
CA ASN A 605 43.69 4.54 4.94
C ASN A 605 42.89 3.31 4.46
N ALA A 606 41.62 3.19 4.85
CA ALA A 606 40.81 2.00 4.57
C ALA A 606 40.29 1.91 3.13
N SER A 607 40.36 2.99 2.34
CA SER A 607 39.75 3.07 0.99
C SER A 607 38.30 2.57 0.97
N TYR A 608 37.50 3.01 1.96
CA TYR A 608 36.08 2.64 2.14
C TYR A 608 35.80 1.16 2.46
N ARG A 609 36.83 0.32 2.65
CA ARG A 609 36.68 -1.11 2.97
C ARG A 609 36.63 -1.31 4.48
N LEU A 610 35.55 -1.93 4.96
CA LEU A 610 35.36 -2.11 6.40
C LEU A 610 36.47 -2.96 7.03
N LYS A 611 36.88 -4.04 6.36
CA LYS A 611 37.96 -4.91 6.83
C LYS A 611 39.28 -4.16 7.06
N SER A 612 39.57 -3.18 6.20
CA SER A 612 40.79 -2.36 6.32
C SER A 612 40.68 -1.34 7.47
N LEU A 613 39.49 -0.79 7.71
CA LEU A 613 39.23 0.12 8.83
C LEU A 613 39.37 -0.59 10.18
N LEU A 614 38.85 -1.83 10.28
CA LEU A 614 38.89 -2.63 11.51
C LEU A 614 40.21 -3.38 11.71
N ALA A 615 41.16 -3.27 10.77
CA ALA A 615 42.45 -3.94 10.90
C ALA A 615 43.24 -3.37 12.09
N LEU A 616 43.74 -4.26 12.93
CA LEU A 616 44.64 -3.90 14.01
C LEU A 616 46.05 -3.69 13.45
N PRO A 617 46.74 -2.58 13.75
CA PRO A 617 48.13 -2.42 13.40
C PRO A 617 48.96 -3.52 14.09
N GLU A 618 49.89 -4.11 13.33
CA GLU A 618 50.83 -5.14 13.78
C GLU A 618 51.70 -4.68 14.95
#